data_AF-A0A2J8JXX6-F1
#
_entry.id   AF-A0A2J8JXX6-F1
#
_cell.length_a   1.000
_cell.length_b   1.000
_cell.length_c   1.000
_cell.angle_alpha   90.00
_cell.angle_beta   90.00
_cell.angle_gamma   90.00
#
_symmetry.space_group_name_H-M   'P 1'
#
loop_
_entity.id
_entity.type
_entity.pdbx_description
1 polymer ?
#
loop_
_entity_poly.entity_id
_entity_poly.type
_entity_poly.pdbx_seq_one_letter_code
_entity_poly.pdbx_strand_id
1 'polypeptide(L)'
;SVGLAKAALEAINGFNLFGNQGCSWSVIFVDLDAHNRNRQTLCSLLPRESRSHNTDAALLPCISYPAFALDDEVLFSQTLDKVVRKLKGKYGFKRFLRDGYRTSLEDPNRCYYKPAEIKLFDGIECEFPIFFLYMMIDGVFRGNPKQVQEYQDLLTPVLHHTTEGYPVVPKYYYVPADFVEYEKNNPGSQKRFPSNCGRDGKLFLWGQALYIIAKLLADELISPKDIDPVQRYVPLKDQRNVSMRFSNQVDSVSLREV
;
A
#
# COMPACT_ATOMS: atom_id res chain seq x y z
N SER A 1 -1.69 -8.34 -6.99
CA SER A 1 -1.05 -8.07 -8.31
C SER A 1 -2.04 -7.50 -9.32
N VAL A 2 -3.20 -8.13 -9.56
CA VAL A 2 -4.20 -7.71 -10.55
C VAL A 2 -4.63 -6.25 -10.39
N GLY A 3 -4.86 -5.78 -9.16
CA GLY A 3 -5.24 -4.38 -8.95
C GLY A 3 -4.15 -3.36 -9.27
N LEU A 4 -2.87 -3.67 -9.01
CA LEU A 4 -1.75 -2.84 -9.45
C LEU A 4 -1.64 -2.82 -10.98
N ALA A 5 -1.85 -3.96 -11.63
CA ALA A 5 -1.88 -4.03 -13.10
C ALA A 5 -3.04 -3.20 -13.67
N LYS A 6 -4.25 -3.31 -13.09
CA LYS A 6 -5.41 -2.46 -13.46
C LYS A 6 -5.06 -0.98 -13.33
N ALA A 7 -4.51 -0.57 -12.19
CA ALA A 7 -4.12 0.82 -11.95
C ALA A 7 -3.06 1.32 -12.94
N ALA A 8 -2.06 0.49 -13.26
CA ALA A 8 -1.03 0.82 -14.25
C ALA A 8 -1.61 0.98 -15.67
N LEU A 9 -2.51 0.08 -16.07
CA LEU A 9 -3.23 0.17 -17.34
C LEU A 9 -4.07 1.46 -17.43
N GLU A 10 -4.73 1.86 -16.36
CA GLU A 10 -5.48 3.11 -16.32
C GLU A 10 -4.56 4.35 -16.35
N ALA A 11 -3.39 4.28 -15.69
CA ALA A 11 -2.45 5.39 -15.63
C ALA A 11 -1.71 5.64 -16.96
N ILE A 12 -1.37 4.58 -17.69
CA ILE A 12 -0.63 4.69 -18.96
C ILE A 12 -1.53 5.00 -20.16
N ASN A 13 -2.84 4.78 -20.04
CA ASN A 13 -3.78 5.02 -21.13
C ASN A 13 -3.88 6.52 -21.45
N GLY A 14 -3.50 6.90 -22.67
CA GLY A 14 -3.40 8.29 -23.11
C GLY A 14 -2.12 9.00 -22.64
N PHE A 15 -1.12 8.26 -22.15
CA PHE A 15 0.17 8.84 -21.78
C PHE A 15 1.02 9.10 -23.02
N ASN A 16 1.45 10.35 -23.22
CA ASN A 16 2.35 10.73 -24.29
C ASN A 16 3.81 10.66 -23.82
N LEU A 17 4.60 9.78 -24.43
CA LEU A 17 6.00 9.53 -24.07
C LEU A 17 6.90 10.77 -24.14
N PHE A 18 6.57 11.73 -25.02
CA PHE A 18 7.33 12.97 -25.20
C PHE A 18 6.58 14.22 -24.68
N GLY A 19 5.52 14.02 -23.90
CA GLY A 19 4.70 15.10 -23.35
C GLY A 19 4.23 16.06 -24.44
N ASN A 20 4.44 17.36 -24.23
CA ASN A 20 4.00 18.42 -25.14
C ASN A 20 4.67 18.39 -26.52
N GLN A 21 5.82 17.71 -26.64
CA GLN A 21 6.55 17.59 -27.91
C GLN A 21 6.16 16.33 -28.70
N GLY A 22 5.35 15.45 -28.12
CA GLY A 22 4.95 14.20 -28.75
C GLY A 22 3.78 14.35 -29.71
N CYS A 23 3.78 13.52 -30.74
CA CYS A 23 2.70 13.43 -31.72
C CYS A 23 1.74 12.28 -31.37
N SER A 24 0.65 12.12 -32.12
CA SER A 24 -0.36 11.09 -31.88
C SER A 24 0.19 9.66 -31.83
N TRP A 25 1.28 9.36 -32.55
CA TRP A 25 1.92 8.04 -32.54
C TRP A 25 2.76 7.74 -31.29
N SER A 26 3.08 8.74 -30.47
CA SER A 26 3.83 8.55 -29.21
C SER A 26 2.92 8.42 -27.99
N VAL A 27 1.61 8.33 -28.21
CA VAL A 27 0.60 8.11 -27.18
C VAL A 27 0.36 6.62 -26.99
N ILE A 28 0.47 6.14 -25.74
CA ILE A 28 0.16 4.76 -25.40
C ILE A 28 -1.35 4.63 -25.20
N PHE A 29 -1.96 3.73 -25.96
CA PHE A 29 -3.34 3.31 -25.76
C PHE A 29 -3.38 1.89 -25.21
N VAL A 30 -4.27 1.69 -24.26
CA VAL A 30 -4.43 0.40 -23.59
C VAL A 30 -5.64 -0.35 -24.13
N ASP A 31 -5.51 -1.67 -24.23
CA ASP A 31 -6.64 -2.56 -24.51
C ASP A 31 -7.70 -2.47 -23.39
N LEU A 32 -8.85 -1.92 -23.76
CA LEU A 32 -9.98 -1.74 -22.84
C LEU A 32 -10.53 -3.08 -22.35
N ASP A 33 -10.43 -4.15 -23.14
CA ASP A 33 -10.88 -5.48 -22.73
C ASP A 33 -9.95 -6.09 -21.69
N ALA A 34 -8.63 -5.87 -21.80
CA ALA A 34 -7.68 -6.24 -20.75
C ALA A 34 -7.95 -5.49 -19.44
N HIS A 35 -8.23 -4.18 -19.53
CA HIS A 35 -8.63 -3.38 -18.37
C HIS A 35 -9.90 -3.93 -17.70
N ASN A 36 -10.97 -4.15 -18.48
CA ASN A 36 -12.26 -4.61 -17.98
C ASN A 36 -12.17 -6.01 -17.36
N ARG A 37 -11.40 -6.93 -17.95
CA ARG A 37 -11.12 -8.26 -17.37
C ARG A 37 -10.43 -8.15 -16.01
N ASN A 38 -9.41 -7.30 -15.89
CA ASN A 38 -8.72 -7.07 -14.62
C ASN A 38 -9.63 -6.46 -13.57
N ARG A 39 -10.48 -5.50 -13.95
CA ARG A 39 -11.47 -4.88 -13.07
C ARG A 39 -12.46 -5.92 -12.53
N GLN A 40 -13.07 -6.72 -13.41
CA GLN A 40 -14.03 -7.77 -13.00
C GLN A 40 -13.37 -8.82 -12.10
N THR A 41 -12.14 -9.23 -12.42
CA THR A 41 -11.38 -10.17 -11.61
C THR A 41 -11.09 -9.60 -10.22
N LEU A 42 -10.69 -8.33 -10.12
CA LEU A 42 -10.45 -7.69 -8.83
C LEU A 42 -11.73 -7.59 -8.00
N CYS A 43 -12.83 -7.10 -8.59
CA CYS A 43 -14.11 -6.95 -7.91
C CYS A 43 -14.68 -8.30 -7.42
N SER A 44 -14.46 -9.38 -8.17
CA SER A 44 -14.94 -10.72 -7.79
C SER A 44 -14.09 -11.39 -6.71
N LEU A 45 -12.81 -11.02 -6.59
CA LEU A 45 -11.93 -11.57 -5.56
C LEU A 45 -12.14 -10.88 -4.21
N LEU A 46 -12.25 -9.55 -4.22
CA LEU A 46 -12.40 -8.79 -2.99
C LEU A 46 -13.71 -9.14 -2.25
N PRO A 47 -13.69 -9.14 -0.90
CA PRO A 47 -12.61 -8.69 -0.02
C PRO A 47 -11.57 -9.78 0.31
N ARG A 48 -11.47 -10.86 -0.49
CA ARG A 48 -10.37 -11.83 -0.38
C ARG A 48 -9.19 -11.37 -1.24
N GLU A 49 -7.98 -11.74 -0.81
CA GLU A 49 -6.79 -11.47 -1.62
C GLU A 49 -6.74 -12.40 -2.83
N SER A 50 -6.97 -13.70 -2.62
CA SER A 50 -6.98 -14.71 -3.67
C SER A 50 -7.90 -15.89 -3.31
N ARG A 51 -7.92 -16.91 -4.18
CA ARG A 51 -8.68 -18.15 -3.92
C ARG A 51 -8.12 -18.93 -2.73
N SER A 52 -6.80 -18.87 -2.50
CA SER A 52 -6.11 -19.59 -1.43
C SER A 52 -5.90 -18.76 -0.16
N HIS A 53 -5.79 -17.43 -0.28
CA HIS A 53 -5.61 -16.53 0.87
C HIS A 53 -6.84 -15.68 1.16
N ASN A 54 -7.29 -15.73 2.42
CA ASN A 54 -8.51 -15.05 2.83
C ASN A 54 -8.34 -13.52 2.93
N THR A 55 -7.24 -13.02 3.48
CA THR A 55 -7.00 -11.57 3.67
C THR A 55 -5.50 -11.32 3.78
N ASP A 56 -5.06 -10.19 3.21
CA ASP A 56 -3.67 -9.73 3.23
C ASP A 56 -3.64 -8.21 3.39
N ALA A 57 -2.67 -7.69 4.13
CA ALA A 57 -2.41 -6.26 4.29
C ALA A 57 -1.83 -5.64 3.01
N ALA A 58 -1.30 -6.43 2.07
CA ALA A 58 -0.93 -6.00 0.73
C ALA A 58 -2.12 -5.47 -0.09
N LEU A 59 -3.36 -5.69 0.37
CA LEU A 59 -4.54 -5.05 -0.18
C LEU A 59 -4.55 -3.53 0.07
N LEU A 60 -3.96 -3.03 1.16
CA LEU A 60 -3.93 -1.60 1.49
C LEU A 60 -3.31 -0.74 0.37
N PRO A 61 -2.07 -0.99 -0.09
CA PRO A 61 -1.50 -0.25 -1.22
C PRO A 61 -2.19 -0.50 -2.56
N CYS A 62 -3.06 -1.52 -2.64
CA CYS A 62 -3.84 -1.81 -3.83
C CYS A 62 -5.14 -1.00 -3.88
N ILE A 63 -5.84 -0.87 -2.75
CA ILE A 63 -7.12 -0.16 -2.65
C ILE A 63 -6.92 1.34 -2.37
N SER A 64 -5.81 1.71 -1.74
CA SER A 64 -5.42 3.08 -1.41
C SER A 64 -4.11 3.46 -2.13
N TYR A 65 -3.41 4.47 -1.63
CA TYR A 65 -2.12 4.90 -2.17
C TYR A 65 -1.11 3.73 -2.21
N PRO A 66 -0.45 3.49 -3.35
CA PRO A 66 -0.42 4.34 -4.54
C PRO A 66 -1.40 3.95 -5.66
N ALA A 67 -2.06 2.80 -5.59
CA ALA A 67 -2.72 2.22 -6.76
C ALA A 67 -4.14 2.76 -7.00
N PHE A 68 -4.90 2.99 -5.94
CA PHE A 68 -6.33 3.36 -6.01
C PHE A 68 -7.09 2.49 -7.03
N ALA A 69 -6.96 1.17 -6.91
CA ALA A 69 -7.44 0.25 -7.95
C ALA A 69 -8.97 0.05 -7.95
N LEU A 70 -9.68 0.51 -6.93
CA LEU A 70 -11.12 0.33 -6.78
C LEU A 70 -11.87 1.64 -7.02
N ASP A 71 -12.97 1.52 -7.77
CA ASP A 71 -13.90 2.63 -8.00
C ASP A 71 -15.16 2.54 -7.11
N ASP A 72 -15.37 1.39 -6.47
CA ASP A 72 -16.54 1.11 -5.62
C ASP A 72 -16.19 1.32 -4.14
N GLU A 73 -16.74 2.37 -3.54
CA GLU A 73 -16.55 2.73 -2.13
C GLU A 73 -17.12 1.69 -1.16
N VAL A 74 -18.17 0.96 -1.53
CA VAL A 74 -18.76 -0.07 -0.66
C VAL A 74 -17.78 -1.24 -0.55
N LEU A 75 -17.27 -1.71 -1.69
CA LEU A 75 -16.27 -2.78 -1.74
C LEU A 75 -14.95 -2.37 -1.10
N PHE A 76 -14.52 -1.11 -1.29
CA PHE A 76 -13.38 -0.54 -0.59
C PHE A 76 -13.57 -0.66 0.93
N SER A 77 -14.69 -0.16 1.45
CA SER A 77 -14.96 -0.11 2.90
C SER A 77 -15.01 -1.51 3.51
N GLN A 78 -15.65 -2.46 2.82
CA GLN A 78 -15.69 -3.87 3.23
C GLN A 78 -14.30 -4.51 3.26
N THR A 79 -13.45 -4.19 2.28
CA THR A 79 -12.09 -4.70 2.20
C THR A 79 -11.22 -4.13 3.30
N LEU A 80 -11.28 -2.81 3.51
CA LEU A 80 -10.53 -2.12 4.55
C LEU A 80 -10.93 -2.61 5.95
N ASP A 81 -12.23 -2.70 6.25
CA ASP A 81 -12.74 -3.22 7.53
C ASP A 81 -12.24 -4.65 7.79
N LYS A 82 -12.29 -5.52 6.78
CA LYS A 82 -11.81 -6.89 6.91
C LYS A 82 -10.31 -6.95 7.21
N VAL A 83 -9.50 -6.13 6.54
CA VAL A 83 -8.05 -6.03 6.79
C VAL A 83 -7.78 -5.53 8.20
N VAL A 84 -8.41 -4.43 8.61
CA VAL A 84 -8.26 -3.86 9.95
C VAL A 84 -8.67 -4.87 11.03
N ARG A 85 -9.86 -5.46 10.91
CA ARG A 85 -10.39 -6.41 11.91
C ARG A 85 -9.56 -7.68 12.05
N LYS A 86 -8.93 -8.16 10.96
CA LYS A 86 -8.20 -9.45 10.96
C LYS A 86 -6.69 -9.29 11.19
N LEU A 87 -6.10 -8.19 10.77
CA LEU A 87 -4.65 -8.04 10.68
C LEU A 87 -4.08 -6.94 11.57
N LYS A 88 -4.89 -5.97 12.04
CA LYS A 88 -4.41 -4.92 12.96
C LYS A 88 -3.94 -5.55 14.27
N GLY A 89 -2.70 -5.25 14.63
CA GLY A 89 -2.08 -5.61 15.90
C GLY A 89 -1.62 -4.36 16.67
N LYS A 90 -0.80 -4.56 17.70
CA LYS A 90 -0.36 -3.49 18.61
C LYS A 90 0.82 -2.69 18.03
N TYR A 91 1.72 -3.36 17.31
CA TYR A 91 2.94 -2.81 16.73
C TYR A 91 2.84 -2.59 15.21
N GLY A 92 1.70 -2.90 14.60
CA GLY A 92 1.50 -2.81 13.16
C GLY A 92 0.43 -3.78 12.68
N PHE A 93 0.41 -4.06 11.38
CA PHE A 93 -0.46 -5.09 10.83
C PHE A 93 0.33 -6.37 10.54
N LYS A 94 -0.30 -7.52 10.73
CA LYS A 94 0.18 -8.79 10.17
C LYS A 94 0.08 -8.71 8.65
N ARG A 95 1.01 -9.33 7.91
CA ARG A 95 0.92 -9.37 6.43
C ARG A 95 -0.30 -10.19 6.02
N PHE A 96 -0.37 -11.43 6.46
CA PHE A 96 -1.53 -12.30 6.34
C PHE A 96 -1.54 -13.28 7.51
N LEU A 97 -2.66 -13.97 7.72
CA LEU A 97 -2.79 -14.96 8.79
C LEU A 97 -1.85 -16.15 8.53
N ARG A 98 -1.23 -16.68 9.58
CA ARG A 98 -0.29 -17.82 9.51
C ARG A 98 0.97 -17.56 8.70
N ASP A 99 1.38 -16.29 8.68
CA ASP A 99 2.63 -15.88 8.06
C ASP A 99 3.83 -16.22 8.96
N GLY A 100 4.72 -17.08 8.47
CA GLY A 100 5.93 -17.50 9.17
C GLY A 100 7.11 -16.57 9.02
N TYR A 101 7.04 -15.56 8.15
CA TYR A 101 8.22 -14.78 7.80
C TYR A 101 8.81 -14.04 8.99
N ARG A 102 10.09 -14.32 9.24
CA ARG A 102 10.91 -13.80 10.33
C ARG A 102 10.35 -14.05 11.72
N THR A 103 9.47 -15.04 11.86
CA THR A 103 9.06 -15.56 13.17
C THR A 103 10.19 -16.39 13.77
N SER A 104 10.22 -16.54 15.09
CA SER A 104 11.26 -17.31 15.78
C SER A 104 11.25 -18.81 15.46
N LEU A 105 10.14 -19.33 14.89
CA LEU A 105 10.01 -20.73 14.47
C LEU A 105 10.36 -20.95 12.99
N GLU A 106 10.62 -19.88 12.22
CA GLU A 106 10.99 -19.99 10.82
C GLU A 106 12.42 -20.51 10.67
N ASP A 107 12.63 -21.43 9.72
CA ASP A 107 13.96 -21.82 9.26
C ASP A 107 14.44 -20.82 8.19
N PRO A 108 15.41 -19.92 8.50
CA PRO A 108 15.82 -18.85 7.59
C PRO A 108 16.59 -19.35 6.37
N ASN A 109 17.03 -20.62 6.35
CA ASN A 109 17.83 -21.19 5.27
C ASN A 109 16.95 -21.84 4.18
N ARG A 110 15.63 -21.92 4.38
CA ARG A 110 14.72 -22.60 3.47
C ARG A 110 13.79 -21.61 2.76
N CYS A 111 13.65 -21.76 1.44
CA CYS A 111 12.82 -20.89 0.62
C CYS A 111 11.31 -21.23 0.63
N TYR A 112 10.92 -22.36 1.21
CA TYR A 112 9.53 -22.85 1.21
C TYR A 112 9.15 -23.46 2.55
N TYR A 113 7.85 -23.41 2.89
CA TYR A 113 7.33 -24.06 4.08
C TYR A 113 7.04 -25.55 3.82
N LYS A 114 7.26 -26.38 4.84
CA LYS A 114 6.86 -27.79 4.81
C LYS A 114 5.33 -27.90 4.92
N PRO A 115 4.74 -29.01 4.43
CA PRO A 115 3.34 -29.29 4.69
C PRO A 115 3.01 -29.19 6.19
N ALA A 116 1.87 -28.56 6.51
CA ALA A 116 1.40 -28.28 7.87
C ALA A 116 2.22 -27.29 8.72
N GLU A 117 3.39 -26.83 8.27
CA GLU A 117 4.24 -25.89 9.02
C GLU A 117 3.57 -24.54 9.25
N ILE A 118 2.74 -24.08 8.30
CA ILE A 118 1.99 -22.82 8.42
C ILE A 118 1.12 -22.76 9.69
N LYS A 119 0.70 -23.91 10.24
CA LYS A 119 -0.08 -23.97 11.49
C LYS A 119 0.75 -23.56 12.71
N LEU A 120 2.08 -23.72 12.65
CA LEU A 120 2.99 -23.36 13.75
C LEU A 120 3.09 -21.84 13.95
N PHE A 121 2.83 -21.06 12.90
CA PHE A 121 2.91 -19.61 12.90
C PHE A 121 1.60 -18.92 13.33
N ASP A 122 0.52 -19.69 13.50
CA ASP A 122 -0.78 -19.17 13.92
C ASP A 122 -0.66 -18.51 15.30
N GLY A 123 -0.96 -17.21 15.37
CA GLY A 123 -0.90 -16.40 16.59
C GLY A 123 0.44 -15.72 16.89
N ILE A 124 1.53 -16.09 16.21
CA ILE A 124 2.88 -15.52 16.43
C ILE A 124 3.39 -14.70 15.24
N GLU A 125 2.53 -14.38 14.28
CA GLU A 125 2.90 -13.67 13.08
C GLU A 125 3.53 -12.31 13.42
N CYS A 126 4.52 -11.92 12.62
CA CYS A 126 5.16 -10.62 12.78
C CYS A 126 4.21 -9.48 12.42
N GLU A 127 4.33 -8.38 13.16
CA GLU A 127 3.56 -7.15 12.92
C GLU A 127 4.44 -6.10 12.24
N PHE A 128 3.90 -5.42 11.24
CA PHE A 128 4.65 -4.51 10.37
C PHE A 128 4.13 -3.07 10.55
N PRO A 129 4.94 -2.16 11.13
CA PRO A 129 4.54 -0.77 11.35
C PRO A 129 4.25 0.01 10.07
N ILE A 130 4.82 -0.41 8.92
CA ILE A 130 4.61 0.22 7.62
C ILE A 130 3.13 0.36 7.25
N PHE A 131 2.27 -0.54 7.71
CA PHE A 131 0.84 -0.47 7.43
C PHE A 131 0.12 0.63 8.22
N PHE A 132 0.64 1.06 9.38
CA PHE A 132 0.16 2.29 10.00
C PHE A 132 0.43 3.50 9.11
N LEU A 133 1.58 3.55 8.43
CA LEU A 133 1.89 4.62 7.48
C LEU A 133 0.92 4.65 6.31
N TYR A 134 0.58 3.49 5.75
CA TYR A 134 -0.46 3.40 4.72
C TYR A 134 -1.82 3.92 5.21
N MET A 135 -2.20 3.59 6.45
CA MET A 135 -3.45 4.08 7.03
C MET A 135 -3.45 5.59 7.29
N MET A 136 -2.30 6.17 7.66
CA MET A 136 -2.15 7.62 7.77
C MET A 136 -2.32 8.29 6.40
N ILE A 137 -1.62 7.79 5.37
CA ILE A 137 -1.71 8.32 4.01
C ILE A 137 -3.14 8.22 3.49
N ASP A 138 -3.79 7.06 3.66
CA ASP A 138 -5.21 6.86 3.31
C ASP A 138 -6.12 7.89 4.00
N GLY A 139 -5.88 8.15 5.29
CA GLY A 139 -6.60 9.17 6.06
C GLY A 139 -6.45 10.58 5.46
N VAL A 140 -5.26 10.94 4.99
CA VAL A 140 -5.02 12.23 4.32
C VAL A 140 -5.76 12.30 2.98
N PHE A 141 -5.66 11.28 2.13
CA PHE A 141 -6.38 11.25 0.84
C PHE A 141 -7.91 11.32 1.00
N ARG A 142 -8.45 10.75 2.09
CA ARG A 142 -9.88 10.78 2.41
C ARG A 142 -10.32 12.02 3.21
N GLY A 143 -9.40 12.91 3.57
CA GLY A 143 -9.70 14.08 4.39
C GLY A 143 -10.19 13.73 5.81
N ASN A 144 -9.73 12.62 6.37
CA ASN A 144 -10.09 12.14 7.70
C ASN A 144 -8.95 12.37 8.71
N PRO A 145 -8.86 13.56 9.34
CA PRO A 145 -7.77 13.87 10.28
C PRO A 145 -7.81 13.01 11.54
N LYS A 146 -8.98 12.48 11.93
CA LYS A 146 -9.11 11.60 13.10
C LYS A 146 -8.36 10.27 12.89
N GLN A 147 -8.45 9.71 11.69
CA GLN A 147 -7.72 8.50 11.30
C GLN A 147 -6.21 8.76 11.30
N VAL A 148 -5.77 9.90 10.75
CA VAL A 148 -4.35 10.29 10.73
C VAL A 148 -3.81 10.34 12.16
N GLN A 149 -4.52 11.02 13.07
CA GLN A 149 -4.12 11.14 14.47
C GLN A 149 -4.08 9.77 15.18
N GLU A 150 -5.11 8.93 15.01
CA GLU A 150 -5.16 7.59 15.61
C GLU A 150 -3.92 6.76 15.24
N TYR A 151 -3.57 6.71 13.95
CA TYR A 151 -2.43 5.93 13.50
C TYR A 151 -1.09 6.58 13.82
N GLN A 152 -1.04 7.91 13.97
CA GLN A 152 0.14 8.62 14.46
C GLN A 152 0.42 8.31 15.94
N ASP A 153 -0.62 8.25 16.76
CA ASP A 153 -0.51 7.90 18.18
C ASP A 153 -0.08 6.44 18.36
N LEU A 154 -0.59 5.54 17.51
CA LEU A 154 -0.16 4.13 17.47
C LEU A 154 1.27 3.95 16.96
N LEU A 155 1.72 4.78 16.01
CA LEU A 155 3.05 4.68 15.43
C LEU A 155 4.14 5.21 16.37
N THR A 156 3.89 6.31 17.08
CA THR A 156 4.87 6.98 17.94
C THR A 156 5.63 6.04 18.90
N PRO A 157 4.98 5.15 19.68
CA PRO A 157 5.67 4.23 20.58
C PRO A 157 6.40 3.07 19.88
N VAL A 158 6.15 2.88 18.58
CA VAL A 158 6.72 1.82 17.73
C VAL A 158 7.97 2.33 16.98
N LEU A 159 8.24 3.64 16.99
CA LEU A 159 9.45 4.20 16.40
C LEU A 159 10.66 3.99 17.30
N HIS A 160 11.78 3.66 16.69
CA HIS A 160 13.08 3.70 17.34
C HIS A 160 13.77 5.01 17.04
N HIS A 161 14.74 5.41 17.85
CA HIS A 161 15.54 6.61 17.60
C HIS A 161 17.00 6.20 17.39
N THR A 162 17.68 6.82 16.43
CA THR A 162 19.13 6.71 16.30
C THR A 162 19.84 7.39 17.47
N THR A 163 21.15 7.20 17.58
CA THR A 163 21.98 7.95 18.55
C THR A 163 21.90 9.47 18.38
N GLU A 164 21.58 9.92 17.16
CA GLU A 164 21.39 11.34 16.79
C GLU A 164 19.96 11.83 17.03
N GLY A 165 19.05 10.95 17.48
CA GLY A 165 17.66 11.31 17.78
C GLY A 165 16.71 11.26 16.58
N TYR A 166 17.12 10.72 15.43
CA TYR A 166 16.24 10.59 14.27
C TYR A 166 15.30 9.38 14.41
N PRO A 167 14.00 9.51 14.09
CA PRO A 167 13.06 8.41 14.12
C PRO A 167 13.36 7.39 13.03
N VAL A 168 13.30 6.11 13.39
CA VAL A 168 13.54 4.95 12.52
C VAL A 168 12.37 4.00 12.68
N VAL A 169 11.65 3.77 11.59
CA VAL A 169 10.63 2.71 11.48
C VAL A 169 11.29 1.31 11.40
N PRO A 170 11.04 0.40 12.36
CA PRO A 170 11.46 -0.99 12.24
C PRO A 170 10.72 -1.69 11.11
N LYS A 171 11.35 -2.70 10.51
CA LYS A 171 10.70 -3.46 9.43
C LYS A 171 9.52 -4.28 9.96
N TYR A 172 9.72 -4.95 11.10
CA TYR A 172 8.70 -5.77 11.75
C TYR A 172 8.98 -5.92 13.24
N TYR A 173 7.97 -6.38 13.97
CA TYR A 173 8.01 -6.78 15.37
C TYR A 173 7.69 -8.27 15.48
N TYR A 174 8.56 -9.02 16.16
CA TYR A 174 8.45 -10.49 16.29
C TYR A 174 8.37 -10.92 17.75
N VAL A 175 7.82 -12.12 17.98
CA VAL A 175 7.78 -12.76 19.31
C VAL A 175 9.06 -13.58 19.48
N PRO A 176 9.90 -13.33 20.51
CA PRO A 176 11.10 -14.13 20.76
C PRO A 176 10.76 -15.60 21.05
N ALA A 177 11.69 -16.51 20.74
CA ALA A 177 11.51 -17.96 20.87
C ALA A 177 11.00 -18.38 22.26
N ASP A 178 11.56 -17.80 23.31
CA ASP A 178 11.23 -18.12 24.71
C ASP A 178 9.77 -17.77 25.07
N PHE A 179 9.15 -16.84 24.34
CA PHE A 179 7.80 -16.35 24.62
C PHE A 179 6.73 -16.90 23.66
N VAL A 180 7.12 -17.72 22.66
CA VAL A 180 6.22 -18.24 21.62
C VAL A 180 5.04 -19.01 22.21
N GLU A 181 5.30 -19.94 23.15
CA GLU A 181 4.24 -20.78 23.72
C GLU A 181 3.26 -19.97 24.59
N TYR A 182 3.76 -18.96 25.31
CA TYR A 182 2.90 -18.06 26.09
C TYR A 182 2.01 -17.19 25.19
N GLU A 183 2.55 -16.68 24.07
CA GLU A 183 1.76 -15.92 23.10
C GLU A 183 0.70 -16.79 22.42
N LYS A 184 1.01 -18.06 22.11
CA LYS A 184 0.03 -19.00 21.53
C LYS A 184 -1.11 -19.31 22.50
N ASN A 185 -0.80 -19.47 23.78
CA ASN A 185 -1.79 -19.75 24.82
C ASN A 185 -2.69 -18.55 25.12
N ASN A 186 -2.12 -17.34 25.11
CA ASN A 186 -2.86 -16.09 25.31
C ASN A 186 -2.41 -15.02 24.31
N PRO A 187 -3.07 -14.93 23.13
CA PRO A 187 -2.68 -14.01 22.06
C PRO A 187 -2.68 -12.54 22.51
N GLY A 188 -1.60 -11.82 22.18
CA GLY A 188 -1.43 -10.42 22.55
C GLY A 188 -0.89 -10.18 23.97
N SER A 189 -0.51 -11.25 24.69
CA SER A 189 0.04 -11.14 26.04
C SER A 189 1.52 -10.77 26.07
N GLN A 190 2.30 -11.19 25.07
CA GLN A 190 3.74 -11.04 25.07
C GLN A 190 4.22 -9.76 24.40
N LYS A 191 5.35 -9.22 24.89
CA LYS A 191 6.01 -8.09 24.25
C LYS A 191 6.74 -8.56 22.99
N ARG A 192 6.47 -7.91 21.86
CA ARG A 192 7.22 -8.13 20.62
C ARG A 192 8.47 -7.25 20.57
N PHE A 193 9.51 -7.74 19.90
CA PHE A 193 10.77 -7.04 19.74
C PHE A 193 10.93 -6.56 18.30
N PRO A 194 11.51 -5.37 18.08
CA PRO A 194 11.75 -4.83 16.75
C PRO A 194 12.81 -5.65 16.02
N SER A 195 12.74 -5.70 14.69
CA SER A 195 13.86 -6.15 13.87
C SER A 195 15.10 -5.27 14.11
N ASN A 196 16.31 -5.79 13.90
CA ASN A 196 17.60 -5.07 14.11
C ASN A 196 17.81 -3.81 13.24
N CYS A 197 16.78 -3.33 12.56
CA CYS A 197 16.83 -2.10 11.78
C CYS A 197 17.18 -0.91 12.69
N GLY A 198 18.24 -0.17 12.34
CA GLY A 198 18.72 0.99 13.08
C GLY A 198 19.84 0.75 14.10
N ARG A 199 20.11 -0.49 14.55
CA ARG A 199 21.26 -0.79 15.43
C ARG A 199 22.52 -1.25 14.67
N ASP A 200 22.32 -1.96 13.56
CA ASP A 200 23.43 -2.55 12.77
C ASP A 200 23.73 -1.74 11.48
N GLY A 201 23.32 -0.47 11.41
CA GLY A 201 23.46 0.37 10.20
C GLY A 201 22.50 0.02 9.05
N LYS A 202 21.65 -1.00 9.20
CA LYS A 202 20.66 -1.41 8.19
C LYS A 202 19.34 -0.67 8.40
N LEU A 203 18.98 0.20 7.44
CA LEU A 203 17.70 0.91 7.43
C LEU A 203 16.68 0.19 6.55
N PHE A 204 15.43 0.11 7.02
CA PHE A 204 14.33 -0.33 6.19
C PHE A 204 13.84 0.82 5.30
N LEU A 205 14.52 1.01 4.16
CA LEU A 205 14.33 2.17 3.28
C LEU A 205 12.88 2.41 2.86
N TRP A 206 12.14 1.34 2.53
CA TRP A 206 10.73 1.48 2.13
C TRP A 206 9.86 2.05 3.26
N GLY A 207 10.03 1.55 4.49
CA GLY A 207 9.34 2.09 5.66
C GLY A 207 9.74 3.52 5.98
N GLN A 208 11.03 3.86 5.86
CA GLN A 208 11.49 5.24 6.07
C GLN A 208 10.94 6.21 5.02
N ALA A 209 10.93 5.81 3.75
CA ALA A 209 10.40 6.64 2.66
C ALA A 209 8.92 6.95 2.88
N LEU A 210 8.11 5.92 3.21
CA LEU A 210 6.70 6.12 3.53
C LEU A 210 6.49 6.94 4.80
N TYR A 211 7.39 6.84 5.79
CA TYR A 211 7.30 7.65 7.01
C TYR A 211 7.48 9.13 6.70
N ILE A 212 8.50 9.46 5.90
CA ILE A 212 8.75 10.84 5.46
C ILE A 212 7.53 11.35 4.69
N ILE A 213 7.02 10.59 3.72
CA ILE A 213 5.82 10.98 2.94
C ILE A 213 4.61 11.19 3.86
N ALA A 214 4.32 10.24 4.75
CA ALA A 214 3.18 10.33 5.67
C ALA A 214 3.30 11.53 6.61
N LYS A 215 4.50 11.86 7.09
CA LYS A 215 4.76 13.04 7.93
C LYS A 215 4.60 14.34 7.15
N LEU A 216 5.21 14.45 5.98
CA LEU A 216 5.06 15.65 5.14
C LEU A 216 3.59 15.91 4.76
N LEU A 217 2.81 14.85 4.53
CA LEU A 217 1.37 14.97 4.27
C LEU A 217 0.59 15.37 5.53
N ALA A 218 0.89 14.75 6.69
CA ALA A 218 0.20 15.05 7.94
C ALA A 218 0.48 16.48 8.44
N ASP A 219 1.69 16.99 8.19
CA ASP A 219 2.10 18.35 8.53
C ASP A 219 1.73 19.37 7.43
N GLU A 220 0.97 18.96 6.42
CA GLU A 220 0.50 19.78 5.28
C GLU A 220 1.62 20.46 4.46
N LEU A 221 2.85 19.93 4.53
CA LEU A 221 4.00 20.42 3.77
C LEU A 221 3.95 20.00 2.30
N ILE A 222 3.29 18.87 2.01
CA ILE A 222 2.95 18.42 0.67
C ILE A 222 1.47 18.07 0.61
N SER A 223 0.88 18.20 -0.57
CA SER A 223 -0.50 17.85 -0.84
C SER A 223 -0.60 16.46 -1.50
N PRO A 224 -1.78 15.79 -1.44
CA PRO A 224 -2.01 14.54 -2.18
C PRO A 224 -1.70 14.63 -3.69
N LYS A 225 -1.80 15.82 -4.29
CA LYS A 225 -1.52 16.05 -5.71
C LYS A 225 -0.03 15.93 -6.05
N ASP A 226 0.85 16.16 -5.08
CA ASP A 226 2.30 16.12 -5.29
C ASP A 226 2.81 14.68 -5.40
N ILE A 227 2.11 13.73 -4.78
CA ILE A 227 2.46 12.30 -4.79
C ILE A 227 1.59 11.45 -5.71
N ASP A 228 0.46 11.98 -6.18
CA ASP A 228 -0.40 11.39 -7.21
C ASP A 228 -0.66 12.38 -8.36
N PRO A 229 0.35 12.63 -9.21
CA PRO A 229 0.25 13.59 -10.31
C PRO A 229 -0.74 13.15 -11.40
N VAL A 230 -1.06 11.85 -11.47
CA VAL A 230 -2.02 11.28 -12.43
C VAL A 230 -3.46 11.32 -11.89
N GLN A 231 -3.65 11.82 -10.66
CA GLN A 231 -4.96 11.97 -10.00
C GLN A 231 -5.76 10.67 -9.97
N ARG A 232 -5.07 9.56 -9.73
CA ARG A 232 -5.66 8.22 -9.61
C ARG A 232 -6.66 8.12 -8.47
N TYR A 233 -6.44 8.86 -7.38
CA TYR A 233 -7.39 8.91 -6.26
C TYR A 233 -8.73 9.56 -6.67
N VAL A 234 -8.75 10.38 -7.72
CA VAL A 234 -9.97 11.03 -8.22
C VAL A 234 -10.71 10.04 -9.11
N PRO A 235 -12.00 9.74 -8.84
CA PRO A 235 -12.80 8.86 -9.70
C PRO A 235 -12.80 9.36 -11.14
N LEU A 236 -12.77 8.43 -12.11
CA LEU A 236 -12.79 8.76 -13.54
C LEU A 236 -13.95 9.68 -13.96
N LYS A 237 -15.07 9.65 -13.24
CA LYS A 237 -16.23 10.52 -13.47
C LYS A 237 -15.95 11.99 -13.18
N ASP A 238 -15.05 12.26 -12.24
CA ASP A 238 -14.67 13.58 -11.75
C ASP A 238 -13.32 14.04 -12.32
N GLN A 239 -12.61 13.16 -13.02
CA GLN A 239 -11.46 13.54 -13.83
C GLN A 239 -11.95 14.42 -14.97
N ARG A 240 -11.75 15.74 -14.86
CA ARG A 240 -11.88 16.64 -16.01
C ARG A 240 -11.02 16.08 -17.12
N ASN A 241 -11.52 16.06 -18.35
CA ASN A 241 -10.72 15.78 -19.54
C ASN A 241 -9.53 16.75 -19.55
N VAL A 242 -8.40 16.35 -18.96
CA VAL A 242 -7.18 17.15 -18.98
C VAL A 242 -6.77 17.13 -20.43
N SER A 243 -7.07 18.22 -21.14
CA SER A 243 -6.87 18.34 -22.59
C SER A 243 -5.40 18.25 -23.02
N MET A 244 -4.48 18.02 -22.08
CA MET A 244 -3.07 17.71 -22.30
C MET A 244 -2.84 16.28 -22.82
N ARG A 245 -3.87 15.41 -22.84
CA ARG A 245 -3.75 14.03 -23.37
C ARG A 245 -3.82 13.93 -24.89
N PHE A 246 -4.21 15.00 -25.57
CA PHE A 246 -4.18 15.09 -27.03
C PHE A 246 -3.15 16.13 -27.42
N SER A 247 -2.31 15.80 -28.41
CA SER A 247 -1.41 16.77 -29.02
C SER A 247 -2.24 17.98 -29.45
N ASN A 248 -1.94 19.17 -28.91
CA ASN A 248 -2.44 20.43 -29.43
C ASN A 248 -1.76 20.73 -30.79
N GLN A 249 -1.96 19.87 -31.78
CA GLN A 249 -1.82 20.30 -33.18
C GLN A 249 -3.10 21.07 -33.50
N VAL A 250 -3.04 22.37 -33.20
CA VAL A 250 -3.94 23.33 -33.84
C VAL A 250 -3.59 23.26 -35.32
N ASP A 251 -4.44 22.61 -36.11
CA ASP A 251 -4.42 22.71 -37.56
C ASP A 251 -4.60 24.19 -37.92
N SER A 252 -3.50 24.89 -38.15
CA SER A 252 -3.48 26.17 -38.82
C SER A 252 -3.76 25.94 -40.31
N VAL A 253 -4.98 25.51 -40.64
CA VAL A 253 -5.49 25.61 -42.01
C VAL A 253 -5.88 27.07 -42.21
N SER A 254 -4.89 27.85 -42.66
CA SER A 254 -5.14 29.13 -43.29
C SER A 254 -6.01 28.86 -44.52
N LEU A 255 -7.29 29.20 -44.42
CA LEU A 255 -8.14 29.47 -45.56
C LEU A 255 -7.48 30.60 -46.36
N ARG A 256 -6.77 30.24 -47.43
CA ARG A 256 -6.42 31.19 -48.48
C ARG A 256 -7.57 31.21 -49.46
N GLU A 257 -8.35 32.27 -49.40
CA GLU A 257 -9.19 32.74 -50.51
C GLU A 257 -8.28 33.06 -51.70
N VAL A 258 -8.52 32.40 -52.84
CA VAL A 258 -8.53 32.99 -54.20
C VAL A 258 -9.56 32.22 -55.02
#